data_AF-A0A352UNM3-F1
#
_entry.id   AF-A0A352UNM3-F1
#
_cell.length_a   1.000
_cell.length_b   1.000
_cell.length_c   1.000
_cell.angle_alpha   90.00
_cell.angle_beta   90.00
_cell.angle_gamma   90.00
#
_symmetry.space_group_name_H-M   'P 1'
#
loop_
_entity.id
_entity.type
_entity.pdbx_description
1 polymer ?
#
loop_
_entity_poly.entity_id
_entity_poly.type
_entity_poly.pdbx_seq_one_letter_code
_entity_poly.pdbx_strand_id
1 'polypeptide(L)'
;MKKMILALFCAMICFIQAPMTADASVRSGIVPVPLSQATAGSYNIDAVAEKVNALVERINSATPTGTDDEKRRQFFALNREIDMMDREIDILDDRLEFDYMSDILSWGDYIVLERKLDALENLLDRAEKGLERRFGMDD
;
A
#
# COMPACT_ATOMS: atom_id res chain seq x y z
N MET A 1 45.24 46.66 -2.91
CA MET A 1 45.43 47.89 -2.12
C MET A 1 44.08 48.55 -1.89
N LYS A 2 43.78 48.91 -0.64
CA LYS A 2 42.89 50.02 -0.19
C LYS A 2 41.41 49.95 -0.65
N LYS A 3 40.45 49.77 0.29
CA LYS A 3 39.78 50.86 1.04
C LYS A 3 39.02 51.78 0.05
N MET A 4 37.72 52.05 0.11
CA MET A 4 36.76 52.26 1.19
C MET A 4 35.40 52.53 0.50
N ILE A 5 34.31 51.89 0.90
CA ILE A 5 33.18 52.52 1.62
C ILE A 5 33.11 54.04 1.45
N LEU A 6 32.10 54.54 0.73
CA LEU A 6 31.53 55.85 1.00
C LEU A 6 30.04 55.86 0.62
N ALA A 7 29.21 55.64 1.63
CA ALA A 7 27.80 55.98 1.58
C ALA A 7 27.69 57.50 1.81
N LEU A 8 27.10 58.21 0.84
CA LEU A 8 26.68 59.59 0.99
C LEU A 8 25.15 59.61 0.91
N PHE A 9 24.52 59.75 2.08
CA PHE A 9 23.12 60.10 2.22
C PHE A 9 22.96 61.59 1.90
N CYS A 10 22.17 61.95 0.89
CA CYS A 10 21.41 63.20 0.87
C CYS A 10 20.48 63.25 -0.34
N ALA A 11 19.17 63.11 -0.12
CA ALA A 11 18.14 63.86 -0.84
C ALA A 11 16.78 63.53 -0.21
N MET A 12 16.41 64.38 0.74
CA MET A 12 15.04 64.59 1.15
C MET A 12 14.30 65.17 -0.07
N ILE A 13 13.45 64.37 -0.70
CA ILE A 13 12.43 64.88 -1.62
C ILE A 13 11.10 64.31 -1.12
N CYS A 14 10.43 65.10 -0.29
CA CYS A 14 8.98 65.08 -0.25
C CYS A 14 8.48 65.42 -1.66
N PHE A 15 7.53 64.66 -2.19
CA PHE A 15 6.26 65.16 -2.76
C PHE A 15 5.45 63.99 -3.37
N ILE A 16 4.14 64.00 -3.08
CA ILE A 16 2.99 63.43 -3.85
C ILE A 16 2.49 62.00 -3.53
N GLN A 17 1.44 61.97 -2.69
CA GLN A 17 0.14 61.29 -2.82
C GLN A 17 0.00 60.02 -3.69
N ALA A 18 -0.38 58.90 -3.04
CA ALA A 18 -1.63 58.13 -3.26
C ALA A 18 -1.58 56.79 -2.48
N PRO A 19 -2.74 56.21 -2.09
CA PRO A 19 -2.79 55.08 -1.16
C PRO A 19 -2.63 53.75 -1.92
N MET A 20 -1.68 52.90 -1.50
CA MET A 20 -1.67 51.50 -1.88
C MET A 20 -1.90 50.61 -0.67
N THR A 21 -2.98 49.87 -0.81
CA THR A 21 -3.52 48.75 -0.04
C THR A 21 -2.48 47.90 0.69
N ALA A 22 -2.85 47.52 1.91
CA ALA A 22 -2.28 46.51 2.79
C ALA A 22 -1.40 45.45 2.08
N ASP A 23 -0.12 45.45 2.44
CA ASP A 23 0.81 44.34 2.23
C ASP A 23 0.47 43.24 3.25
N ALA A 24 -0.15 42.17 2.76
CA ALA A 24 -0.28 40.94 3.50
C ALA A 24 1.03 40.15 3.35
N SER A 25 1.89 40.31 4.36
CA SER A 25 2.71 39.26 4.97
C SER A 25 3.14 38.12 4.03
N VAL A 26 4.32 38.27 3.44
CA VAL A 26 5.31 37.22 3.11
C VAL A 26 4.80 35.80 3.35
N ARG A 27 4.19 35.19 2.34
CA ARG A 27 3.89 33.76 2.33
C ARG A 27 5.18 33.02 2.00
N SER A 28 5.76 32.38 3.02
CA SER A 28 6.87 31.44 2.90
C SER A 28 6.60 30.45 1.77
N GLY A 29 7.39 30.54 0.70
CA GLY A 29 7.28 29.73 -0.52
C GLY A 29 7.82 28.32 -0.34
N ILE A 30 7.33 27.58 0.65
CA ILE A 30 7.43 26.12 0.62
C ILE A 30 6.35 25.65 -0.34
N VAL A 31 6.74 25.44 -1.59
CA VAL A 31 5.92 24.67 -2.53
C VAL A 31 6.00 23.23 -2.00
N PRO A 32 4.91 22.62 -1.47
CA PRO A 32 4.96 21.21 -1.16
C PRO A 32 5.29 20.48 -2.45
N VAL A 33 6.41 19.76 -2.47
CA VAL A 33 6.68 18.80 -3.53
C VAL A 33 5.50 17.83 -3.49
N PRO A 34 4.71 17.68 -4.57
CA PRO A 34 3.63 16.72 -4.57
C PRO A 34 4.27 15.34 -4.36
N LEU A 35 3.92 14.68 -3.25
CA LEU A 35 4.16 13.25 -3.14
C LEU A 35 3.49 12.61 -4.35
N SER A 36 4.25 11.83 -5.12
CA SER A 36 3.69 11.10 -6.25
C SER A 36 2.64 10.16 -5.68
N GLN A 37 1.36 10.48 -5.90
CA GLN A 37 0.26 9.67 -5.39
C GLN A 37 0.31 8.29 -6.03
N ALA A 38 0.32 7.24 -5.21
CA ALA A 38 0.18 5.89 -5.71
C ALA A 38 -1.22 5.71 -6.28
N THR A 39 -1.37 4.82 -7.24
CA THR A 39 -2.68 4.43 -7.78
C THR A 39 -2.96 2.99 -7.41
N ALA A 40 -4.23 2.58 -7.47
CA ALA A 40 -4.63 1.19 -7.25
C ALA A 40 -3.80 0.16 -8.05
N GLY A 41 -3.38 0.51 -9.28
CA GLY A 41 -2.55 -0.36 -10.11
C GLY A 41 -1.11 -0.59 -9.61
N SER A 42 -0.63 0.18 -8.62
CA SER A 42 0.76 0.14 -8.16
C SER A 42 1.07 -1.03 -7.20
N TYR A 43 0.04 -1.72 -6.70
CA TYR A 43 0.16 -2.72 -5.63
C TYR A 43 0.17 -4.17 -6.13
N ASN A 44 0.05 -4.39 -7.45
CA ASN A 44 0.06 -5.72 -8.09
C ASN A 44 -0.93 -6.75 -7.49
N ILE A 45 -2.05 -6.29 -6.91
CA ILE A 45 -3.07 -7.18 -6.32
C ILE A 45 -3.57 -8.22 -7.31
N ASP A 46 -3.68 -7.88 -8.60
CA ASP A 46 -4.15 -8.82 -9.61
C ASP A 46 -3.18 -10.01 -9.78
N ALA A 47 -1.87 -9.80 -9.60
CA ALA A 47 -0.88 -10.90 -9.60
C ALA A 47 -1.00 -11.78 -8.35
N VAL A 48 -1.31 -11.21 -7.19
CA VAL A 48 -1.61 -11.98 -5.97
C VAL A 48 -2.89 -12.79 -6.18
N ALA A 49 -3.93 -12.19 -6.77
CA ALA A 49 -5.17 -12.87 -7.09
C ALA A 49 -4.96 -14.07 -8.02
N GLU A 50 -4.10 -13.95 -9.04
CA GLU A 50 -3.75 -15.08 -9.91
C GLU A 50 -3.10 -16.23 -9.13
N LYS A 51 -2.15 -15.93 -8.23
CA LYS A 51 -1.51 -16.95 -7.38
C LYS A 51 -2.51 -17.63 -6.45
N VAL A 52 -3.37 -16.85 -5.78
CA VAL A 52 -4.42 -17.36 -4.89
C VAL A 52 -5.34 -18.30 -5.66
N ASN A 53 -5.85 -17.88 -6.83
CA ASN A 53 -6.74 -18.69 -7.64
C ASN A 53 -6.07 -20.01 -8.08
N ALA A 54 -4.80 -19.96 -8.49
CA ALA A 54 -4.05 -21.16 -8.86
C ALA A 54 -3.84 -22.13 -7.68
N LEU A 55 -3.57 -21.62 -6.48
CA LEU A 55 -3.45 -22.43 -5.27
C LEU A 55 -4.81 -23.06 -4.90
N VAL A 56 -5.89 -22.28 -4.94
CA VAL A 56 -7.26 -22.73 -4.66
C VAL A 56 -7.69 -23.82 -5.64
N GLU A 57 -7.38 -23.69 -6.93
CA GLU A 57 -7.66 -24.72 -7.93
C GLU A 57 -6.91 -26.03 -7.63
N ARG A 58 -5.63 -25.92 -7.25
CA ARG A 58 -4.82 -27.08 -6.83
C ARG A 58 -5.38 -27.76 -5.59
N ILE A 59 -5.76 -26.99 -4.56
CA ILE A 59 -6.38 -27.51 -3.33
C ILE A 59 -7.69 -28.22 -3.66
N ASN A 60 -8.55 -27.59 -4.48
CA ASN A 60 -9.85 -28.16 -4.83
C ASN A 60 -9.72 -29.47 -5.61
N SER A 61 -8.65 -29.62 -6.37
CA SER A 61 -8.34 -30.82 -7.17
C SER A 61 -7.54 -31.87 -6.40
N ALA A 62 -7.02 -31.55 -5.22
CA ALA A 62 -6.21 -32.46 -4.43
C ALA A 62 -7.04 -33.66 -3.97
N THR A 63 -6.52 -34.85 -4.24
CA THR A 63 -7.07 -36.12 -3.73
C THR A 63 -5.98 -36.80 -2.90
N PRO A 64 -6.21 -37.07 -1.61
CA PRO A 64 -5.23 -37.74 -0.76
C PRO A 64 -4.91 -39.15 -1.31
N THR A 65 -3.62 -39.47 -1.47
CA THR A 65 -3.19 -40.78 -2.00
C THR A 65 -2.07 -41.40 -1.18
N GLY A 66 -1.98 -42.73 -1.21
CA GLY A 66 -0.94 -43.50 -0.52
C GLY A 66 -1.29 -43.89 0.93
N THR A 67 -0.26 -44.11 1.73
CA THR A 67 -0.32 -44.36 3.17
C THR A 67 -0.76 -43.12 3.96
N ASP A 68 -1.16 -43.29 5.21
CA ASP A 68 -1.62 -42.16 6.03
C ASP A 68 -0.52 -41.13 6.30
N ASP A 69 0.74 -41.58 6.43
CA ASP A 69 1.91 -40.71 6.55
C ASP A 69 2.12 -39.88 5.27
N GLU A 70 1.89 -40.46 4.09
CA GLU A 70 1.98 -39.76 2.81
C GLU A 70 0.87 -38.73 2.66
N LYS A 71 -0.37 -39.07 3.05
CA LYS A 71 -1.50 -38.14 3.06
C LYS A 71 -1.23 -36.96 4.00
N ARG A 72 -0.70 -37.19 5.20
CA ARG A 72 -0.32 -36.11 6.14
C ARG A 72 0.73 -35.19 5.55
N ARG A 73 1.75 -35.75 4.87
CA ARG A 73 2.76 -34.93 4.19
C ARG A 73 2.18 -34.09 3.05
N GLN A 74 1.25 -34.64 2.27
CA GLN A 74 0.54 -33.93 1.21
C GLN A 74 -0.30 -32.78 1.77
N PHE A 75 -1.06 -33.03 2.86
CA PHE A 75 -1.85 -32.01 3.56
C PHE A 75 -0.97 -30.84 4.01
N PHE A 76 0.05 -31.10 4.83
CA PHE A 76 0.90 -30.04 5.36
C PHE A 76 1.73 -29.33 4.28
N ALA A 77 1.96 -29.96 3.12
CA ALA A 77 2.57 -29.26 2.00
C ALA A 77 1.64 -28.17 1.46
N LEU A 78 0.36 -28.49 1.21
CA LEU A 78 -0.62 -27.53 0.75
C LEU A 78 -0.95 -26.48 1.82
N ASN A 79 -1.07 -26.85 3.10
CA ASN A 79 -1.34 -25.87 4.17
C ASN A 79 -0.23 -24.84 4.28
N ARG A 80 1.05 -25.25 4.20
CA ARG A 80 2.16 -24.30 4.22
C ARG A 80 2.12 -23.33 3.04
N GLU A 81 1.62 -23.76 1.88
CA GLU A 81 1.44 -22.87 0.74
C GLU A 81 0.31 -21.85 0.97
N ILE A 82 -0.76 -22.25 1.68
CA ILE A 82 -1.82 -21.33 2.14
C ILE A 82 -1.23 -20.31 3.11
N ASP A 83 -0.55 -20.75 4.18
CA ASP A 83 0.07 -19.84 5.15
C ASP A 83 1.06 -18.85 4.50
N MET A 84 1.76 -19.30 3.45
CA MET A 84 2.67 -18.44 2.70
C MET A 84 1.93 -17.39 1.88
N MET A 85 0.77 -17.74 1.33
CA MET A 85 -0.07 -16.81 0.58
C MET A 85 -0.76 -15.81 1.49
N ASP A 86 -1.28 -16.25 2.64
CA ASP A 86 -1.88 -15.36 3.66
C ASP A 86 -0.86 -14.32 4.11
N ARG A 87 0.37 -14.74 4.44
CA ARG A 87 1.45 -13.79 4.77
C ARG A 87 1.79 -12.83 3.63
N GLU A 88 1.68 -13.25 2.37
CA GLU A 88 1.90 -12.35 1.23
C GLU A 88 0.78 -11.29 1.15
N ILE A 89 -0.45 -11.67 1.47
CA ILE A 89 -1.59 -10.75 1.54
C ILE A 89 -1.45 -9.80 2.74
N ASP A 90 -1.14 -10.30 3.93
CA ASP A 90 -0.94 -9.48 5.15
C ASP A 90 0.09 -8.37 4.93
N ILE A 91 1.24 -8.70 4.31
CA ILE A 91 2.29 -7.72 4.01
C ILE A 91 1.78 -6.64 3.04
N LEU A 92 0.89 -7.01 2.12
CA LEU A 92 0.32 -6.07 1.18
C LEU A 92 -0.71 -5.17 1.85
N ASP A 93 -1.54 -5.75 2.74
CA ASP A 93 -2.53 -5.03 3.56
C ASP A 93 -1.84 -3.99 4.46
N ASP A 94 -0.82 -4.40 5.23
CA ASP A 94 0.02 -3.51 6.04
C ASP A 94 0.59 -2.33 5.24
N ARG A 95 0.99 -2.60 3.99
CA ARG A 95 1.52 -1.57 3.09
C ARG A 95 0.42 -0.61 2.61
N LEU A 96 -0.77 -1.11 2.30
CA LEU A 96 -1.91 -0.27 1.92
C LEU A 96 -2.32 0.64 3.06
N GLU A 97 -2.40 0.12 4.30
CA GLU A 97 -2.68 0.92 5.49
C GLU A 97 -1.61 2.00 5.67
N PHE A 98 -0.33 1.64 5.58
CA PHE A 98 0.77 2.60 5.70
C PHE A 98 0.72 3.72 4.65
N ASP A 99 0.51 3.38 3.39
CA ASP A 99 0.48 4.37 2.30
C ASP A 99 -0.77 5.26 2.39
N TYR A 100 -1.90 4.73 2.87
CA TYR A 100 -3.09 5.51 3.17
C TYR A 100 -2.86 6.48 4.34
N MET A 101 -2.31 5.99 5.45
CA MET A 101 -1.98 6.81 6.62
C MET A 101 -0.95 7.91 6.32
N SER A 102 -0.15 7.73 5.28
CA SER A 102 0.89 8.66 4.82
C SER A 102 0.43 9.64 3.74
N ASP A 103 -0.88 9.70 3.43
CA ASP A 103 -1.46 10.50 2.34
C ASP A 103 -0.87 10.20 0.94
N ILE A 104 -0.25 9.02 0.77
CA ILE A 104 0.29 8.55 -0.53
C ILE A 104 -0.82 7.90 -1.35
N LEU A 105 -1.71 7.17 -0.68
CA LEU A 105 -2.85 6.47 -1.27
C LEU A 105 -4.16 7.16 -0.88
N SER A 106 -5.04 7.39 -1.84
CA SER A 106 -6.35 7.99 -1.55
C SER A 106 -7.24 7.01 -0.80
N TRP A 107 -8.14 7.50 0.07
CA TRP A 107 -9.14 6.65 0.74
C TRP A 107 -9.97 5.83 -0.26
N GLY A 108 -10.30 6.41 -1.42
CA GLY A 108 -11.07 5.74 -2.46
C GLY A 108 -10.34 4.57 -3.08
N ASP A 109 -9.04 4.73 -3.39
CA ASP A 109 -8.21 3.64 -3.89
C ASP A 109 -7.95 2.60 -2.81
N TYR A 110 -7.62 3.04 -1.58
CA TYR A 110 -7.42 2.17 -0.41
C TYR A 110 -8.58 1.19 -0.23
N ILE A 111 -9.82 1.67 -0.06
CA ILE A 111 -10.98 0.79 0.15
C ILE A 111 -11.24 -0.17 -1.02
N VAL A 112 -10.90 0.21 -2.26
CA VAL A 112 -11.03 -0.70 -3.41
C VAL A 112 -10.02 -1.84 -3.32
N LEU A 113 -8.80 -1.55 -2.89
CA LEU A 113 -7.70 -2.51 -2.76
C LEU A 113 -7.92 -3.45 -1.56
N GLU A 114 -8.25 -2.90 -0.39
CA GLU A 114 -8.59 -3.66 0.83
C GLU A 114 -9.68 -4.70 0.55
N ARG A 115 -10.78 -4.28 -0.07
CA ARG A 115 -11.88 -5.20 -0.43
C ARG A 115 -11.46 -6.32 -1.37
N LYS A 116 -10.43 -6.10 -2.19
CA LYS A 116 -9.87 -7.17 -3.03
C LYS A 116 -9.05 -8.13 -2.17
N LEU A 117 -8.20 -7.64 -1.26
CA LEU A 117 -7.42 -8.48 -0.35
C LEU A 117 -8.33 -9.31 0.57
N ASP A 118 -9.32 -8.67 1.20
CA ASP A 118 -10.36 -9.34 2.00
C ASP A 118 -10.99 -10.51 1.23
N ALA A 119 -11.31 -10.30 -0.05
CA ALA A 119 -11.95 -11.32 -0.87
C ALA A 119 -11.02 -12.51 -1.17
N LEU A 120 -9.70 -12.26 -1.27
CA LEU A 120 -8.68 -13.28 -1.49
C LEU A 120 -8.42 -14.10 -0.21
N GLU A 121 -8.29 -13.47 0.95
CA GLU A 121 -8.17 -14.16 2.25
C GLU A 121 -9.39 -15.05 2.50
N ASN A 122 -10.59 -14.50 2.32
CA ASN A 122 -11.83 -15.27 2.42
C ASN A 122 -11.87 -16.48 1.47
N LEU A 123 -11.18 -16.40 0.32
CA LEU A 123 -11.07 -17.51 -0.62
C LEU A 123 -10.08 -18.57 -0.12
N LEU A 124 -8.95 -18.16 0.45
CA LEU A 124 -7.97 -19.04 1.10
C LEU A 124 -8.58 -19.77 2.29
N ASP A 125 -9.27 -19.06 3.19
CA ASP A 125 -10.03 -19.65 4.31
C ASP A 125 -10.98 -20.78 3.87
N ARG A 126 -11.70 -20.53 2.77
CA ARG A 126 -12.64 -21.53 2.21
C ARG A 126 -11.89 -22.71 1.61
N ALA A 127 -10.74 -22.48 1.01
CA ALA A 127 -9.90 -23.51 0.43
C ALA A 127 -9.23 -24.36 1.52
N GLU A 128 -8.70 -23.76 2.58
CA GLU A 128 -8.14 -24.44 3.75
C GLU A 128 -9.17 -25.37 4.40
N LYS A 129 -10.36 -24.83 4.74
CA LYS A 129 -11.47 -25.66 5.23
C LYS A 129 -11.85 -26.79 4.26
N GLY A 130 -11.71 -26.54 2.97
CA GLY A 130 -11.91 -27.54 1.92
C GLY A 130 -10.83 -28.63 1.91
N LEU A 131 -9.58 -28.24 2.16
CA LEU A 131 -8.43 -29.11 2.26
C LEU A 131 -8.56 -30.04 3.48
N GLU A 132 -8.81 -29.47 4.66
CA GLU A 132 -9.08 -30.19 5.92
C GLU A 132 -10.10 -31.31 5.72
N ARG A 133 -11.29 -30.96 5.21
CA ARG A 133 -12.37 -31.92 4.92
C ARG A 133 -11.96 -33.02 3.94
N ARG A 134 -11.17 -32.70 2.91
CA ARG A 134 -10.71 -33.69 1.91
C ARG A 134 -9.71 -34.66 2.49
N PHE A 135 -8.81 -34.18 3.34
CA PHE A 135 -7.76 -34.98 3.95
C PHE A 135 -8.22 -35.68 5.24
N GLY A 136 -9.39 -35.31 5.78
CA GLY A 136 -9.90 -35.83 7.05
C GLY A 136 -9.03 -35.39 8.22
N MET A 137 -8.44 -34.21 8.12
CA MET A 137 -7.60 -33.59 9.13
C MET A 137 -8.34 -32.33 9.54
N ASP A 138 -9.09 -32.43 10.64
CA ASP A 138 -9.51 -31.23 11.37
C ASP A 138 -8.38 -30.92 12.34
N ASP A 139 -7.94 -29.67 12.36
CA ASP A 139 -6.98 -29.14 13.34
C ASP A 139 -7.47 -29.28 14.79
#